data_AF-A0AAD3AU92-F1
#
_entry.id   AF-A0AAD3AU92-F1
#
_cell.length_a   1.000
_cell.length_b   1.000
_cell.length_c   1.000
_cell.angle_alpha   90.00
_cell.angle_beta   90.00
_cell.angle_gamma   90.00
#
_symmetry.space_group_name_H-M   'P 1'
#
loop_
_entity.id
_entity.type
_entity.pdbx_description
1 polymer ?
#
loop_
_entity_poly.entity_id
_entity_poly.type
_entity_poly.pdbx_seq_one_letter_code
_entity_poly.pdbx_strand_id
1 'polypeptide(L)'
;MAEIKNDEYIEISLIKILVGLFSNIKTFLVVLVLGCCLTAVAAWLFKPSYSYLQMIQPPYYLKGYSANSIISDNKLNVILNNILQDAQQSQPDNKILNNIDIIKPGDDVGVKSNKDEKAIYFGLSTSAKLSDKGAIDSVFSDVMERFSNSNIVQRQIKLWKDNLQRTILANQQNIDRYKQIIKSDQDYVKQLSSSKNVGSLQGQTLLASYMERIDSYQNKVFSLEDSQKDLKLTLESLQSKVVGIGNIVYVKNSETSKVKLVVIGLVLSVVIALIVVFLKVIFSRAITEYRNLKQ
;
A
#
# COMPACT_ATOMS: atom_id res chain seq x y z
N MET A 1 -66.13 -5.19 -48.99
CA MET A 1 -65.47 -6.24 -48.21
C MET A 1 -64.75 -7.16 -49.18
N ALA A 2 -63.42 -7.07 -49.21
CA ALA A 2 -62.57 -8.08 -49.82
C ALA A 2 -61.46 -8.33 -48.81
N GLU A 3 -61.32 -9.60 -48.44
CA GLU A 3 -60.55 -10.10 -47.32
C GLU A 3 -59.08 -9.68 -47.38
N ILE A 4 -58.60 -9.16 -46.26
CA ILE A 4 -57.18 -9.04 -45.95
C ILE A 4 -56.66 -10.47 -45.87
N LYS A 5 -55.83 -10.88 -46.83
CA LYS A 5 -55.15 -12.18 -46.80
C LYS A 5 -54.25 -12.21 -45.56
N ASN A 6 -54.60 -13.13 -44.67
CA ASN A 6 -53.99 -13.40 -43.39
C ASN A 6 -52.47 -13.60 -43.47
N ASP A 7 -51.82 -13.08 -42.43
CA ASP A 7 -50.44 -13.28 -41.99
C ASP A 7 -49.85 -14.64 -42.38
N GLU A 8 -48.82 -14.64 -43.23
CA GLU A 8 -47.84 -15.72 -43.30
C GLU A 8 -47.03 -15.73 -42.00
N TYR A 9 -47.57 -16.39 -40.97
CA TYR A 9 -46.78 -16.79 -39.82
C TYR A 9 -45.77 -17.85 -40.28
N ILE A 10 -44.48 -17.48 -40.29
CA ILE A 10 -43.39 -18.46 -40.39
C ILE A 10 -43.50 -19.38 -39.18
N GLU A 11 -44.07 -20.56 -39.38
CA GLU A 11 -44.17 -21.57 -38.32
C GLU A 11 -42.77 -22.16 -38.05
N ILE A 12 -42.07 -21.55 -37.09
CA ILE A 12 -40.77 -22.01 -36.60
C ILE A 12 -40.98 -23.27 -35.75
N SER A 13 -41.16 -24.41 -36.41
CA SER A 13 -41.20 -25.72 -35.72
C SER A 13 -39.79 -26.14 -35.28
N LEU A 14 -39.62 -26.44 -33.99
CA LEU A 14 -38.39 -26.99 -33.38
C LEU A 14 -37.84 -28.20 -34.16
N ILE A 15 -38.72 -29.02 -34.73
CA ILE A 15 -38.34 -30.20 -35.53
C ILE A 15 -37.66 -29.79 -36.83
N LYS A 16 -38.19 -28.76 -37.52
CA LYS A 16 -37.58 -28.23 -38.76
C LYS A 16 -36.21 -27.58 -38.47
N ILE A 17 -36.04 -26.95 -37.30
CA ILE A 17 -34.74 -26.45 -36.84
C ILE A 17 -33.77 -27.61 -36.58
N LEU A 18 -34.23 -28.67 -35.90
CA LEU A 18 -33.40 -29.84 -35.59
C LEU A 18 -32.89 -30.52 -36.87
N VAL A 19 -33.79 -30.74 -37.84
CA VAL A 19 -33.44 -31.33 -39.16
C VAL A 19 -32.45 -30.42 -39.92
N GLY A 20 -32.65 -29.10 -39.88
CA GLY A 20 -31.73 -28.12 -40.47
C GLY A 20 -30.34 -28.09 -39.81
N LEU A 21 -30.27 -28.40 -38.52
CA LEU A 21 -29.03 -28.57 -37.76
C LEU A 21 -28.28 -29.84 -38.19
N PHE A 22 -28.98 -30.98 -38.27
CA PHE A 22 -28.40 -32.25 -38.72
C PHE A 22 -27.95 -32.21 -40.19
N SER A 23 -28.69 -31.53 -41.07
CA SER A 23 -28.27 -31.37 -42.47
C SER A 23 -27.01 -30.50 -42.63
N ASN A 24 -26.69 -29.68 -41.64
CA ASN A 24 -25.53 -28.79 -41.62
C ASN A 24 -24.46 -29.22 -40.60
N ILE A 25 -24.46 -30.50 -40.20
CA ILE A 25 -23.54 -31.02 -39.18
C ILE A 25 -22.06 -30.79 -39.51
N LYS A 26 -21.68 -30.81 -40.80
CA LYS A 26 -20.30 -30.48 -41.23
C LYS A 26 -19.93 -29.04 -40.88
N THR A 27 -20.84 -28.08 -41.11
CA THR A 27 -20.64 -26.67 -40.76
C THR A 27 -20.57 -26.49 -39.25
N PHE A 28 -21.45 -27.19 -38.51
CA PHE A 28 -21.40 -27.21 -37.04
C PHE A 28 -20.02 -27.66 -36.53
N LEU A 29 -19.54 -28.83 -36.99
CA LEU A 29 -18.27 -29.40 -36.55
C LEU A 29 -17.07 -28.51 -36.91
N VAL A 30 -17.04 -27.91 -38.10
CA VAL A 30 -15.96 -27.00 -38.50
C VAL A 30 -15.89 -25.78 -37.58
N VAL A 31 -17.04 -25.14 -37.30
CA VAL A 31 -17.11 -23.97 -36.42
C VAL A 31 -16.77 -24.34 -34.98
N LEU A 32 -17.23 -25.51 -34.52
CA LEU A 32 -16.92 -26.03 -33.18
C LEU A 32 -15.41 -26.26 -33.02
N VAL A 33 -14.76 -26.93 -33.98
CA VAL A 33 -13.32 -27.19 -33.96
C VAL A 33 -12.53 -25.88 -33.98
N LEU A 34 -12.93 -24.91 -34.81
CA LEU A 34 -12.33 -23.57 -34.81
C LEU A 34 -12.47 -22.87 -33.46
N GLY A 35 -13.66 -22.92 -32.83
CA GLY A 35 -13.90 -22.37 -31.51
C GLY A 35 -13.05 -23.02 -30.41
N CYS A 36 -12.91 -24.35 -30.45
CA CYS A 36 -12.03 -25.10 -29.55
C CYS A 36 -10.56 -24.69 -29.74
N CYS A 37 -10.09 -24.55 -30.99
CA CYS A 37 -8.73 -24.08 -31.28
C CYS A 37 -8.49 -22.66 -30.74
N LEU A 38 -9.43 -21.73 -30.95
CA LEU A 38 -9.34 -20.37 -30.40
C LEU A 38 -9.33 -20.38 -28.86
N THR A 39 -10.15 -21.23 -28.24
CA THR A 39 -10.17 -21.40 -26.77
C THR A 39 -8.84 -21.93 -26.25
N ALA A 40 -8.24 -22.91 -26.93
CA ALA A 40 -6.92 -23.45 -26.56
C ALA A 40 -5.82 -22.40 -26.69
N VAL A 41 -5.80 -21.62 -27.78
CA VAL A 41 -4.86 -20.51 -27.97
C VAL A 41 -5.04 -19.45 -26.88
N ALA A 42 -6.28 -19.06 -26.58
CA ALA A 42 -6.59 -18.09 -25.52
C ALA A 42 -6.13 -18.59 -24.13
N ALA A 43 -6.38 -19.86 -23.81
CA ALA A 43 -5.95 -20.47 -22.56
C ALA A 43 -4.41 -20.59 -22.45
N TRP A 44 -3.72 -20.78 -23.57
CA TRP A 44 -2.27 -20.84 -23.62
C TRP A 44 -1.63 -19.46 -23.41
N LEU A 45 -2.20 -18.42 -24.04
CA LEU A 45 -1.77 -17.03 -23.89
C LEU A 45 -2.19 -16.40 -22.55
N PHE A 46 -3.20 -16.95 -21.89
CA PHE A 46 -3.66 -16.46 -20.58
C PHE A 46 -2.57 -16.63 -19.51
N LYS A 47 -2.12 -15.50 -18.98
CA LYS A 47 -1.21 -15.43 -17.84
C LYS A 47 -1.96 -14.85 -16.64
N PRO A 48 -2.09 -15.59 -15.53
CA PRO A 48 -2.77 -15.08 -14.34
C PRO A 48 -1.99 -13.86 -13.79
N SER A 49 -2.76 -12.87 -13.34
CA SER A 49 -2.23 -11.71 -12.62
C SER A 49 -2.12 -12.03 -11.13
N TYR A 50 -1.10 -11.48 -10.49
CA TYR A 50 -0.83 -11.58 -9.07
C TYR A 50 -0.75 -10.18 -8.48
N SER A 51 -1.37 -9.99 -7.33
CA SER A 51 -1.18 -8.79 -6.52
C SER A 51 0.06 -8.98 -5.67
N TYR A 52 1.00 -8.06 -5.77
CA TYR A 52 2.22 -7.99 -4.99
C TYR A 52 2.09 -6.92 -3.92
N LEU A 53 2.65 -7.18 -2.74
CA LEU A 53 2.67 -6.25 -1.62
C LEU A 53 4.04 -6.31 -0.93
N GLN A 54 4.68 -5.16 -0.81
CA GLN A 54 5.78 -4.95 0.13
C GLN A 54 5.29 -4.02 1.24
N MET A 55 5.32 -4.50 2.48
CA MET A 55 5.14 -3.60 3.62
C MET A 55 6.40 -2.74 3.75
N ILE A 56 6.24 -1.45 3.97
CA ILE A 56 7.32 -0.50 4.14
C ILE A 56 7.19 0.22 5.47
N GLN A 57 8.32 0.46 6.11
CA GLN A 57 8.44 1.33 7.27
C GLN A 57 9.10 2.63 6.82
N PRO A 58 8.38 3.75 6.87
CA PRO A 58 8.96 5.07 6.68
C PRO A 58 9.96 5.42 7.80
N PRO A 59 10.72 6.52 7.67
CA PRO A 59 11.70 6.93 8.68
C PRO A 59 11.09 7.04 10.08
N TYR A 60 11.76 6.41 11.04
CA TYR A 60 11.29 6.24 12.41
C TYR A 60 12.43 6.34 13.42
N TYR A 61 12.08 6.45 14.70
CA TYR A 61 13.00 6.30 15.83
C TYR A 61 12.41 5.36 16.86
N LEU A 62 13.22 4.83 17.78
CA LEU A 62 12.74 3.96 18.84
C LEU A 62 12.54 4.75 20.14
N LYS A 63 11.39 4.53 20.78
CA LYS A 63 11.12 5.00 22.15
C LYS A 63 10.44 3.88 22.93
N GLY A 64 11.07 3.44 24.03
CA GLY A 64 10.54 2.35 24.85
C GLY A 64 10.20 1.09 24.03
N TYR A 65 11.11 0.66 23.16
CA TYR A 65 10.96 -0.46 22.23
C TYR A 65 9.91 -0.30 21.11
N SER A 66 9.21 0.83 21.05
CA SER A 66 8.22 1.10 20.01
C SER A 66 8.81 1.98 18.92
N ALA A 67 8.51 1.66 17.65
CA ALA A 67 8.84 2.52 16.52
C ALA A 67 7.88 3.71 16.46
N ASN A 68 8.44 4.91 16.37
CA ASN A 68 7.70 6.16 16.34
C ASN A 68 7.99 6.91 15.04
N SER A 69 6.93 7.37 14.38
CA SER A 69 7.04 8.12 13.13
C SER A 69 7.60 9.53 13.36
N ILE A 70 8.50 9.96 12.47
CA ILE A 70 9.01 11.35 12.47
C ILE A 70 7.98 12.30 11.83
N ILE A 71 7.21 11.79 10.88
CA ILE A 71 6.18 12.52 10.13
C ILE A 71 4.86 11.81 10.38
N SER A 72 3.78 12.56 10.66
CA SER A 72 2.46 11.97 10.84
C SER A 72 1.97 11.26 9.57
N ASP A 73 1.26 10.16 9.73
CA ASP A 73 0.86 9.27 8.63
C ASP A 73 0.08 10.00 7.52
N ASN A 74 -0.83 10.90 7.87
CA ASN A 74 -1.58 11.70 6.89
C ASN A 74 -0.67 12.57 6.02
N LYS A 75 0.29 13.27 6.65
CA LYS A 75 1.23 14.14 5.93
C LYS A 75 2.20 13.31 5.10
N LEU A 76 2.65 12.20 5.66
CA LEU A 76 3.56 11.28 5.01
C LEU A 76 2.91 10.64 3.78
N ASN A 77 1.65 10.21 3.86
CA ASN A 77 0.90 9.67 2.74
C ASN A 77 0.88 10.65 1.55
N VAL A 78 0.63 11.94 1.80
CA VAL A 78 0.68 12.97 0.75
C VAL A 78 2.09 13.09 0.15
N ILE A 79 3.12 13.08 0.99
CA ILE A 79 4.52 13.18 0.52
C ILE A 79 4.90 11.97 -0.34
N LEU A 80 4.60 10.75 0.11
CA LEU A 80 4.90 9.51 -0.61
C LEU A 80 4.15 9.44 -1.94
N ASN A 81 2.86 9.79 -1.96
CA ASN A 81 2.08 9.84 -3.20
C ASN A 81 2.64 10.85 -4.20
N ASN A 82 3.03 12.04 -3.76
CA ASN A 82 3.64 13.03 -4.65
C ASN A 82 4.97 12.52 -5.24
N ILE A 83 5.82 11.86 -4.44
CA ILE A 83 7.08 11.29 -4.93
C ILE A 83 6.83 10.14 -5.92
N LEU A 84 5.83 9.30 -5.64
CA LEU A 84 5.45 8.21 -6.52
C LEU A 84 4.91 8.74 -7.86
N GLN A 85 4.03 9.73 -7.83
CA GLN A 85 3.49 10.37 -9.04
C GLN A 85 4.59 11.03 -9.88
N ASP A 86 5.54 11.72 -9.26
CA ASP A 86 6.70 12.29 -9.95
C ASP A 86 7.56 11.21 -10.63
N ALA A 87 7.78 10.08 -9.94
CA ALA A 87 8.51 8.94 -10.51
C ALA A 87 7.75 8.32 -11.70
N GLN A 88 6.42 8.17 -11.59
CA GLN A 88 5.54 7.64 -12.63
C GLN A 88 5.53 8.56 -13.87
N GLN A 89 5.45 9.87 -13.66
CA GLN A 89 5.51 10.87 -14.74
C GLN A 89 6.87 10.90 -15.44
N SER A 90 7.95 10.67 -14.69
CA SER A 90 9.32 10.62 -15.23
C SER A 90 9.61 9.34 -16.02
N GLN A 91 8.82 8.28 -15.83
CA GLN A 91 9.00 6.98 -16.50
C GLN A 91 7.66 6.42 -17.02
N PRO A 92 7.02 7.09 -18.01
CA PRO A 92 5.69 6.72 -18.49
C PRO A 92 5.64 5.32 -19.13
N ASP A 93 6.76 4.81 -19.61
CA ASP A 93 6.85 3.48 -20.23
C ASP A 93 7.01 2.33 -19.21
N ASN A 94 7.29 2.64 -17.94
CA ASN A 94 7.48 1.64 -16.90
C ASN A 94 6.11 1.16 -16.35
N LYS A 95 5.56 0.12 -16.99
CA LYS A 95 4.24 -0.44 -16.64
C LYS A 95 4.12 -0.94 -15.21
N ILE A 96 5.21 -1.43 -14.60
CA ILE A 96 5.17 -1.91 -13.20
C ILE A 96 5.04 -0.70 -12.28
N LEU A 97 5.93 0.30 -12.43
CA LEU A 97 5.93 1.53 -11.64
C LEU A 97 4.59 2.29 -11.72
N ASN A 98 4.02 2.37 -12.92
CA ASN A 98 2.76 3.10 -13.16
C ASN A 98 1.53 2.40 -12.61
N ASN A 99 1.66 1.14 -12.19
CA ASN A 99 0.62 0.38 -11.50
C ASN A 99 0.92 0.22 -10.00
N ILE A 100 1.90 0.96 -9.46
CA ILE A 100 2.15 0.96 -8.02
C ILE A 100 1.17 1.91 -7.34
N ASP A 101 0.55 1.40 -6.28
CA ASP A 101 -0.25 2.16 -5.33
C ASP A 101 0.40 2.12 -3.94
N ILE A 102 0.18 3.18 -3.16
CA ILE A 102 0.56 3.23 -1.74
C ILE A 102 -0.64 2.83 -0.91
N ILE A 103 -0.47 1.82 -0.08
CA ILE A 103 -1.39 1.45 1.00
C ILE A 103 -0.94 2.19 2.26
N LYS A 104 -1.83 2.96 2.90
CA LYS A 104 -1.53 3.59 4.20
C LYS A 104 -2.07 2.75 5.36
N PRO A 105 -1.55 2.94 6.58
CA PRO A 105 -2.15 2.34 7.78
C PRO A 105 -3.65 2.65 7.87
N GLY A 106 -4.46 1.63 8.15
CA GLY A 106 -5.92 1.71 8.18
C GLY A 106 -6.64 1.42 6.86
N ASP A 107 -5.92 1.31 5.74
CA ASP A 107 -6.50 0.86 4.46
C ASP A 107 -6.64 -0.67 4.43
N ASP A 108 -7.51 -1.17 3.55
CA ASP A 108 -7.68 -2.61 3.36
C ASP A 108 -6.44 -3.22 2.68
N VAL A 109 -5.91 -4.29 3.27
CA VAL A 109 -4.81 -5.05 2.69
C VAL A 109 -5.39 -5.92 1.56
N GLY A 110 -5.57 -5.33 0.39
CA GLY A 110 -6.15 -5.95 -0.81
C GLY A 110 -5.39 -7.16 -1.40
N VAL A 111 -4.47 -7.74 -0.64
CA VAL A 111 -3.62 -8.89 -1.02
C VAL A 111 -3.93 -10.13 -0.17
N LYS A 112 -4.72 -10.05 0.91
CA LYS A 112 -5.12 -11.22 1.71
C LYS A 112 -6.56 -11.66 1.43
N SER A 113 -6.82 -12.97 1.54
CA SER A 113 -8.14 -13.58 1.34
C SER A 113 -9.23 -13.10 2.31
N ASN A 114 -8.86 -12.50 3.45
CA ASN A 114 -9.78 -11.81 4.35
C ASN A 114 -9.75 -10.31 4.05
N LYS A 115 -10.81 -9.81 3.42
CA LYS A 115 -10.98 -8.40 3.03
C LYS A 115 -11.11 -7.43 4.20
N ASP A 116 -11.05 -7.92 5.44
CA ASP A 116 -11.27 -7.13 6.66
C ASP A 116 -9.96 -6.79 7.41
N GLU A 117 -8.80 -7.26 6.94
CA GLU A 117 -7.52 -6.90 7.56
C GLU A 117 -7.08 -5.49 7.14
N LYS A 118 -7.01 -4.58 8.12
CA LYS A 118 -6.46 -3.25 7.96
C LYS A 118 -4.93 -3.27 7.98
N ALA A 119 -4.32 -2.46 7.13
CA ALA A 119 -2.87 -2.31 7.09
C ALA A 119 -2.37 -1.67 8.39
N ILE A 120 -1.34 -2.28 8.99
CA ILE A 120 -0.66 -1.73 10.18
C ILE A 120 0.52 -0.85 9.75
N TYR A 121 1.12 -1.16 8.60
CA TYR A 121 2.23 -0.43 8.00
C TYR A 121 1.81 0.19 6.68
N PHE A 122 2.62 1.12 6.18
CA PHE A 122 2.54 1.51 4.78
C PHE A 122 2.87 0.30 3.88
N GLY A 123 2.39 0.31 2.65
CA GLY A 123 2.69 -0.73 1.67
C GLY A 123 2.82 -0.17 0.27
N LEU A 124 3.65 -0.82 -0.53
CA LEU A 124 3.67 -0.69 -1.98
C LEU A 124 2.93 -1.88 -2.57
N SER A 125 1.91 -1.64 -3.39
CA SER A 125 1.16 -2.69 -4.04
C SER A 125 1.11 -2.51 -5.55
N THR A 126 1.18 -3.62 -6.30
CA THR A 126 0.97 -3.61 -7.74
C THR A 126 0.41 -4.93 -8.23
N SER A 127 -0.14 -4.95 -9.44
CA SER A 127 -0.62 -6.17 -10.11
C SER A 127 0.24 -6.48 -11.33
N ALA A 128 0.83 -7.68 -11.36
CA ALA A 128 1.74 -8.10 -12.42
C ALA A 128 1.75 -9.62 -12.61
N LYS A 129 2.47 -10.11 -13.64
CA LYS A 129 2.60 -11.55 -13.88
C LYS A 129 3.64 -12.15 -12.95
N LEU A 130 3.51 -13.45 -12.66
CA LEU A 130 4.49 -14.16 -11.81
C LEU A 130 5.93 -14.08 -12.35
N SER A 131 6.09 -14.06 -13.68
CA SER A 131 7.40 -13.92 -14.35
C SER A 131 8.10 -12.61 -14.02
N ASP A 132 7.35 -11.60 -13.59
CA ASP A 132 7.85 -10.23 -13.41
C ASP A 132 8.33 -9.99 -11.97
N LYS A 133 8.31 -11.03 -11.11
CA LYS A 133 8.71 -10.94 -9.69
C LYS A 133 10.05 -10.22 -9.49
N GLY A 134 11.10 -10.60 -10.22
CA GLY A 134 12.41 -9.94 -10.07
C GLY A 134 12.40 -8.46 -10.47
N ALA A 135 11.60 -8.09 -11.47
CA ALA A 135 11.43 -6.68 -11.85
C ALA A 135 10.66 -5.90 -10.79
N ILE A 136 9.67 -6.51 -10.14
CA ILE A 136 8.91 -5.90 -9.03
C ILE A 136 9.81 -5.66 -7.83
N ASP A 137 10.64 -6.63 -7.46
CA ASP A 137 11.59 -6.50 -6.35
C ASP A 137 12.53 -5.30 -6.59
N SER A 138 12.99 -5.12 -7.83
CA SER A 138 13.80 -3.96 -8.24
C SER A 138 13.02 -2.65 -8.16
N VAL A 139 11.83 -2.58 -8.77
CA VAL A 139 11.05 -1.33 -8.81
C VAL A 139 10.60 -0.91 -7.42
N PHE A 140 10.20 -1.85 -6.55
CA PHE A 140 9.88 -1.55 -5.16
C PHE A 140 11.09 -0.99 -4.40
N SER A 141 12.27 -1.59 -4.61
CA SER A 141 13.52 -1.09 -4.03
C SER A 141 13.84 0.33 -4.52
N ASP A 142 13.71 0.60 -5.81
CA ASP A 142 13.93 1.92 -6.41
C ASP A 142 12.95 2.97 -5.86
N VAL A 143 11.68 2.60 -5.68
CA VAL A 143 10.65 3.49 -5.08
C VAL A 143 10.99 3.78 -3.62
N MET A 144 11.36 2.77 -2.82
CA MET A 144 11.79 2.98 -1.43
C MET A 144 13.05 3.85 -1.34
N GLU A 145 13.99 3.68 -2.26
CA GLU A 145 15.18 4.53 -2.34
C GLU A 145 14.82 5.97 -2.70
N ARG A 146 13.93 6.19 -3.67
CA ARG A 146 13.42 7.53 -4.01
C ARG A 146 12.71 8.20 -2.83
N PHE A 147 11.91 7.45 -2.07
CA PHE A 147 11.29 7.97 -0.85
C PHE A 147 12.34 8.35 0.18
N SER A 148 13.34 7.49 0.41
CA SER A 148 14.43 7.74 1.35
C SER A 148 15.24 8.98 0.96
N ASN A 149 15.55 9.14 -0.33
CA ASN A 149 16.42 10.21 -0.83
C ASN A 149 15.66 11.49 -1.20
N SER A 150 14.33 11.52 -1.02
CA SER A 150 13.54 12.72 -1.31
C SER A 150 13.95 13.90 -0.44
N ASN A 151 14.15 15.06 -1.08
CA ASN A 151 14.47 16.32 -0.41
C ASN A 151 13.45 16.67 0.69
N ILE A 152 12.17 16.37 0.48
CA ILE A 152 11.11 16.67 1.45
C ILE A 152 11.30 15.81 2.70
N VAL A 153 11.51 14.51 2.52
CA VAL A 153 11.71 13.55 3.62
C VAL A 153 12.99 13.89 4.38
N GLN A 154 14.11 14.05 3.68
CA GLN A 154 15.41 14.42 4.28
C GLN A 154 15.33 15.73 5.06
N ARG A 155 14.60 16.73 4.56
CA ARG A 155 14.39 18.00 5.28
C ARG A 155 13.59 17.81 6.57
N GLN A 156 12.53 16.98 6.56
CA GLN A 156 11.77 16.71 7.79
C GLN A 156 12.64 16.01 8.84
N ILE A 157 13.42 15.01 8.43
CA ILE A 157 14.36 14.30 9.32
C ILE A 157 15.40 15.27 9.90
N LYS A 158 15.98 16.14 9.05
CA LYS A 158 16.94 17.14 9.50
C LYS A 158 16.33 18.10 10.52
N LEU A 159 15.15 18.67 10.23
CA LEU A 159 14.48 19.59 11.16
C LEU A 159 14.16 18.92 12.50
N TRP A 160 13.73 17.66 12.46
CA TRP A 160 13.49 16.87 13.67
C TRP A 160 14.78 16.67 14.47
N LYS A 161 15.87 16.25 13.81
CA LYS A 161 17.19 16.06 14.43
C LYS A 161 17.73 17.36 15.04
N ASP A 162 17.67 18.45 14.28
CA ASP A 162 18.14 19.77 14.72
C ASP A 162 17.36 20.25 15.96
N ASN A 163 16.06 19.97 16.03
CA ASN A 163 15.25 20.31 17.19
C ASN A 163 15.68 19.53 18.43
N LEU A 164 15.85 18.20 18.33
CA LEU A 164 16.31 17.38 19.45
C LEU A 164 17.69 17.81 19.94
N GLN A 165 18.62 18.11 19.01
CA GLN A 165 19.95 18.60 19.37
C GLN A 165 19.90 19.95 20.11
N ARG A 166 19.03 20.87 19.69
CA ARG A 166 18.81 22.13 20.42
C ARG A 166 18.26 21.89 21.81
N THR A 167 17.32 20.97 21.99
CA THR A 167 16.78 20.62 23.31
C THR A 167 17.87 20.02 24.20
N ILE A 168 18.71 19.11 23.69
CA ILE A 168 19.84 18.55 24.44
C ILE A 168 20.80 19.65 24.90
N LEU A 169 21.13 20.59 24.01
CA LEU A 169 22.01 21.71 24.33
C LEU A 169 21.39 22.66 25.36
N ALA A 170 20.10 22.98 25.24
CA ALA A 170 19.39 23.78 26.23
C ALA A 170 19.34 23.08 27.61
N ASN A 171 19.10 21.76 27.64
CA ASN A 171 19.17 20.98 28.87
C ASN A 171 20.56 21.04 29.49
N GLN A 172 21.63 20.97 28.67
CA GLN A 172 23.00 21.07 29.17
C GLN A 172 23.26 22.41 29.84
N GLN A 173 22.88 23.51 29.19
CA GLN A 173 23.03 24.87 29.74
C GLN A 173 22.28 25.04 31.06
N ASN A 174 21.07 24.46 31.17
CA ASN A 174 20.29 24.49 32.40
C ASN A 174 20.93 23.64 33.51
N ILE A 175 21.45 22.46 33.19
CA ILE A 175 22.21 21.62 34.13
C ILE A 175 23.41 22.39 34.68
N ASP A 176 24.21 23.01 33.80
CA ASP A 176 25.40 23.77 34.19
C ASP A 176 25.04 24.94 35.11
N ARG A 177 23.96 25.68 34.77
CA ARG A 177 23.42 26.77 35.59
C ARG A 177 22.97 26.29 36.96
N TYR A 178 22.21 25.19 37.04
CA TYR A 178 21.75 24.66 38.32
C TYR A 178 22.91 24.11 39.16
N LYS A 179 23.90 23.45 38.55
CA LYS A 179 25.13 23.00 39.25
C LYS A 179 25.90 24.18 39.86
N GLN A 180 25.97 25.32 39.17
CA GLN A 180 26.58 26.54 39.72
C GLN A 180 25.78 27.09 40.92
N ILE A 181 24.45 27.16 40.82
CA ILE A 181 23.59 27.64 41.92
C ILE A 181 23.71 26.70 43.13
N ILE A 182 23.63 25.39 42.93
CA ILE A 182 23.80 24.38 43.98
C ILE A 182 25.15 24.57 44.68
N LYS A 183 26.25 24.75 43.93
CA LYS A 183 27.57 24.97 44.51
C LYS A 183 27.62 26.24 45.38
N SER A 184 27.08 27.34 44.87
CA SER A 184 26.99 28.61 45.61
C SER A 184 26.19 28.45 46.91
N ASP A 185 25.07 27.73 46.84
CA ASP A 185 24.21 27.49 48.00
C ASP A 185 24.88 26.56 49.02
N GLN A 186 25.55 25.51 48.56
CA GLN A 186 26.33 24.62 49.43
C GLN A 186 27.45 25.36 50.15
N ASP A 187 28.15 26.26 49.47
CA ASP A 187 29.21 27.06 50.08
C ASP A 187 28.64 28.07 51.09
N TYR A 188 27.48 28.68 50.81
CA TYR A 188 26.78 29.53 51.78
C TYR A 188 26.30 28.74 53.00
N VAL A 189 25.72 27.56 52.81
CA VAL A 189 25.29 26.68 53.91
C VAL A 189 26.47 26.30 54.82
N LYS A 190 27.64 25.97 54.25
CA LYS A 190 28.87 25.69 55.03
C LYS A 190 29.33 26.89 55.85
N GLN A 191 29.27 28.10 55.28
CA GLN A 191 29.63 29.33 55.99
C GLN A 191 28.63 29.62 57.11
N LEU A 192 27.33 29.51 56.81
CA LEU A 192 26.26 29.73 57.77
C LEU A 192 26.40 28.74 58.92
N SER A 193 26.54 27.43 58.64
CA SER A 193 26.69 26.37 59.65
C SER A 193 27.90 26.54 60.56
N SER A 194 28.94 27.24 60.09
CA SER A 194 30.15 27.54 60.86
C SER A 194 30.04 28.83 61.69
N SER A 195 28.96 29.59 61.52
CA SER A 195 28.73 30.85 62.24
C SER A 195 28.08 30.61 63.61
N LYS A 196 28.39 31.48 64.59
CA LYS A 196 27.76 31.42 65.93
C LYS A 196 26.24 31.65 65.91
N ASN A 197 25.70 32.21 64.83
CA ASN A 197 24.29 32.58 64.70
C ASN A 197 23.37 31.42 64.29
N VAL A 198 23.91 30.23 63.99
CA VAL A 198 23.14 29.02 63.62
C VAL A 198 22.21 28.55 64.74
N GLY A 199 22.59 28.77 66.01
CA GLY A 199 21.76 28.41 67.15
C GLY A 199 20.48 29.23 67.28
N SER A 200 20.33 30.32 66.52
CA SER A 200 19.11 31.13 66.50
C SER A 200 18.05 30.51 65.58
N LEU A 201 16.78 30.73 65.90
CA LEU A 201 15.65 30.30 65.05
C LEU A 201 15.78 30.83 63.62
N GLN A 202 16.22 32.08 63.45
CA GLN A 202 16.44 32.71 62.14
C GLN A 202 17.56 32.01 61.36
N GLY A 203 18.66 31.64 62.02
CA GLY A 203 19.75 30.88 61.44
C GLY A 203 19.32 29.49 60.97
N GLN A 204 18.51 28.78 61.78
CA GLN A 204 17.97 27.47 61.42
C GLN A 204 16.98 27.55 60.25
N THR A 205 16.09 28.54 60.22
CA THR A 205 15.14 28.74 59.11
C THR A 205 15.85 29.04 57.80
N LEU A 206 16.88 29.90 57.82
CA LEU A 206 17.71 30.15 56.64
C LEU A 206 18.42 28.87 56.18
N LEU A 207 19.00 28.11 57.10
CA LEU A 207 19.70 26.87 56.76
C LEU A 207 18.75 25.87 56.09
N ALA A 208 17.55 25.68 56.65
CA ALA A 208 16.52 24.82 56.06
C ALA A 208 16.11 25.28 54.65
N SER A 209 15.85 26.58 54.46
CA SER A 209 15.46 27.13 53.16
C SER A 209 16.51 26.91 52.07
N TYR A 210 17.80 27.07 52.39
CA TYR A 210 18.87 26.81 51.42
C TYR A 210 19.04 25.30 51.15
N MET A 211 18.87 24.44 52.16
CA MET A 211 18.90 22.99 51.97
C MET A 211 17.76 22.50 51.05
N GLU A 212 16.53 22.98 51.27
CA GLU A 212 15.38 22.69 50.39
C GLU A 212 15.63 23.18 48.97
N ARG A 213 16.22 24.36 48.81
CA ARG A 213 16.55 24.91 47.50
C ARG A 213 17.61 24.06 46.77
N ILE A 214 18.65 23.61 47.47
CA ILE A 214 19.66 22.70 46.94
C ILE A 214 19.00 21.41 46.45
N ASP A 215 18.18 20.77 47.28
CA ASP A 215 17.48 19.52 46.93
C ASP A 215 16.58 19.71 45.69
N SER A 216 15.80 20.79 45.65
CA SER A 216 14.98 21.14 44.49
C SER A 216 15.82 21.30 43.21
N TYR A 217 16.98 21.98 43.27
CA TYR A 217 17.83 22.12 42.09
C TYR A 217 18.53 20.81 41.72
N GLN A 218 18.91 19.96 42.68
CA GLN A 218 19.46 18.63 42.40
C GLN A 218 18.43 17.76 41.67
N ASN A 219 17.18 17.76 42.12
CA ASN A 219 16.09 17.06 41.45
C ASN A 219 15.86 17.56 40.01
N LYS A 220 15.96 18.88 39.78
CA LYS A 220 15.92 19.44 38.42
C LYS A 220 17.10 18.99 37.55
N VAL A 221 18.31 18.92 38.11
CA VAL A 221 19.49 18.40 37.40
C VAL A 221 19.26 16.95 36.99
N PHE A 222 18.84 16.08 37.91
CA PHE A 222 18.57 14.67 37.60
C PHE A 222 17.51 14.51 36.51
N SER A 223 16.40 15.24 36.60
CA SER A 223 15.35 15.20 35.58
C SER A 223 15.84 15.64 34.19
N LEU A 224 16.71 16.66 34.13
CA LEU A 224 17.30 17.12 32.86
C LEU A 224 18.33 16.13 32.30
N GLU A 225 19.13 15.50 33.17
CA GLU A 225 20.09 14.46 32.77
C GLU A 225 19.37 13.23 32.21
N ASP A 226 18.29 12.79 32.85
CA ASP A 226 17.43 11.71 32.34
C ASP A 226 16.78 12.08 31.00
N SER A 227 16.27 13.31 30.88
CA SER A 227 15.72 13.82 29.61
C SER A 227 16.78 13.83 28.50
N GLN A 228 18.01 14.28 28.78
CA GLN A 228 19.09 14.23 27.79
C GLN A 228 19.42 12.80 27.36
N LYS A 229 19.41 11.85 28.29
CA LYS A 229 19.65 10.43 27.99
C LYS A 229 18.59 9.89 27.05
N ASP A 230 17.31 10.14 27.33
CA ASP A 230 16.19 9.71 26.46
C ASP A 230 16.29 10.33 25.05
N LEU A 231 16.61 11.63 24.97
CA LEU A 231 16.79 12.33 23.70
C LEU A 231 17.98 11.79 22.89
N LYS A 232 19.10 11.44 23.55
CA LYS A 232 20.26 10.83 22.90
C LYS A 232 19.93 9.44 22.35
N LEU A 233 19.26 8.59 23.12
CA LEU A 233 18.81 7.27 22.67
C LEU A 233 17.82 7.40 21.49
N THR A 234 16.93 8.39 21.54
CA THR A 234 16.01 8.72 20.44
C THR A 234 16.78 9.10 19.16
N LEU A 235 17.84 9.89 19.27
CA LEU A 235 18.69 10.27 18.14
C LEU A 235 19.51 9.10 17.58
N GLU A 236 20.05 8.24 18.46
CA GLU A 236 20.86 7.08 18.08
C GLU A 236 20.03 5.99 17.39
N SER A 237 18.76 5.85 17.79
CA SER A 237 17.84 4.88 17.20
C SER A 237 17.14 5.37 15.91
N LEU A 238 17.52 6.56 15.41
CA LEU A 238 16.97 7.09 14.18
C LEU A 238 17.28 6.17 13.00
N GLN A 239 16.22 5.61 12.42
CA GLN A 239 16.25 5.00 11.10
C GLN A 239 15.80 6.02 10.06
N SER A 240 16.75 6.56 9.31
CA SER A 240 16.51 7.67 8.37
C SER A 240 16.00 7.24 7.00
N LYS A 241 16.11 5.95 6.67
CA LYS A 241 15.69 5.39 5.38
C LYS A 241 14.35 4.68 5.50
N VAL A 242 13.61 4.66 4.40
CA VAL A 242 12.48 3.74 4.22
C VAL A 242 13.03 2.33 4.10
N VAL A 243 12.46 1.40 4.85
CA VAL A 243 12.87 -0.02 4.82
C VAL A 243 11.68 -0.93 4.53
N GLY A 244 11.93 -2.03 3.83
CA GLY A 244 10.95 -3.09 3.67
C GLY A 244 10.80 -3.88 4.97
N ILE A 245 9.56 -4.19 5.35
CA ILE A 245 9.24 -5.13 6.43
C ILE A 245 8.88 -6.48 5.81
N GLY A 246 9.68 -7.49 6.13
CA GLY A 246 9.50 -8.84 5.62
C GLY A 246 9.69 -8.93 4.10
N ASN A 247 9.31 -10.09 3.54
CA ASN A 247 9.40 -10.35 2.11
C ASN A 247 8.18 -9.83 1.35
N ILE A 248 8.36 -9.60 0.04
CA ILE A 248 7.26 -9.30 -0.88
C ILE A 248 6.28 -10.47 -0.89
N VAL A 249 5.05 -10.21 -0.48
CA VAL A 249 3.95 -11.18 -0.51
C VAL A 249 3.25 -11.05 -1.85
N TYR A 250 2.85 -12.18 -2.44
CA TYR A 250 2.05 -12.16 -3.66
C TYR A 250 0.91 -13.17 -3.60
N VAL A 251 -0.25 -12.77 -4.09
CA VAL A 251 -1.45 -13.61 -4.14
C VAL A 251 -2.07 -13.52 -5.53
N LYS A 252 -2.55 -14.66 -6.02
CA LYS A 252 -3.21 -14.73 -7.33
C LYS A 252 -4.52 -13.94 -7.29
N ASN A 253 -4.62 -12.92 -8.12
CA ASN A 253 -5.77 -12.01 -8.17
C ASN A 253 -6.79 -12.40 -9.27
N SER A 254 -6.42 -13.28 -10.21
CA SER A 254 -7.34 -13.69 -11.27
C SER A 254 -8.44 -14.63 -10.74
N GLU A 255 -9.69 -14.17 -10.66
CA GLU A 255 -10.87 -15.01 -10.37
C GLU A 255 -11.06 -16.14 -11.39
N THR A 256 -10.60 -15.89 -12.62
CA THR A 256 -10.57 -16.83 -13.74
C THR A 256 -9.29 -17.66 -13.71
N SER A 257 -9.44 -18.97 -13.47
CA SER A 257 -8.37 -19.94 -13.70
C SER A 257 -8.34 -20.34 -15.18
N LYS A 258 -7.20 -20.88 -15.65
CA LYS A 258 -7.11 -21.47 -17.00
C LYS A 258 -8.22 -22.49 -17.24
N VAL A 259 -8.55 -23.30 -16.23
CA VAL A 259 -9.64 -24.29 -16.27
C VAL A 259 -10.99 -23.61 -16.49
N LYS A 260 -11.34 -22.58 -15.70
CA LYS A 260 -12.59 -21.83 -15.88
C LYS A 260 -12.69 -21.21 -17.27
N LEU A 261 -11.59 -20.65 -17.78
CA LEU A 261 -11.53 -20.05 -19.12
C LEU A 261 -11.79 -21.10 -20.21
N VAL A 262 -11.19 -22.29 -20.10
CA VAL A 262 -11.43 -23.40 -21.03
C VAL A 262 -12.90 -23.83 -21.01
N VAL A 263 -13.50 -23.97 -19.82
CA VAL A 263 -14.92 -24.35 -19.70
C VAL A 263 -15.83 -23.31 -20.36
N ILE A 264 -15.63 -22.02 -20.05
CA ILE A 264 -16.41 -20.92 -20.64
C ILE A 264 -16.23 -20.89 -22.16
N GLY A 265 -14.99 -21.02 -22.65
CA GLY A 265 -14.69 -21.01 -24.08
C GLY A 265 -15.30 -22.20 -24.84
N LEU A 266 -15.32 -23.39 -24.23
CA LEU A 266 -15.99 -24.56 -24.81
C LEU A 266 -17.50 -24.35 -24.93
N VAL A 267 -18.15 -23.82 -23.89
CA VAL A 267 -19.59 -23.51 -23.92
C VAL A 267 -19.89 -22.47 -25.00
N LEU A 268 -19.11 -21.38 -25.06
CA LEU A 268 -19.23 -20.35 -26.10
C LEU A 268 -19.04 -20.92 -27.51
N SER A 269 -18.10 -21.84 -27.70
CA SER A 269 -17.85 -22.48 -28.99
C SER A 269 -19.06 -23.28 -29.48
N VAL A 270 -19.72 -24.02 -28.58
CA VAL A 270 -20.95 -24.75 -28.90
C VAL A 270 -22.08 -23.77 -29.26
N VAL A 271 -22.29 -22.72 -28.47
CA VAL A 271 -23.35 -21.72 -28.71
C VAL A 271 -23.15 -21.00 -30.04
N ILE A 272 -21.92 -20.58 -30.34
CA ILE A 272 -21.60 -19.91 -31.61
C ILE A 272 -21.82 -20.87 -32.79
N ALA A 273 -21.39 -22.13 -32.69
CA ALA A 273 -21.61 -23.11 -33.73
C ALA A 273 -23.10 -23.33 -34.03
N LEU A 274 -23.95 -23.38 -32.99
CA LEU A 274 -25.41 -23.46 -33.14
C LEU A 274 -25.98 -22.22 -33.85
N ILE A 275 -25.57 -21.02 -33.45
CA ILE A 275 -26.02 -19.75 -34.06
C ILE A 275 -25.63 -19.68 -35.54
N VAL A 276 -24.39 -20.03 -35.88
CA VAL A 276 -23.91 -19.99 -37.27
C VAL A 276 -24.71 -20.94 -38.17
N VAL A 277 -24.99 -22.16 -37.68
CA VAL A 277 -25.82 -23.12 -38.41
C VAL A 277 -27.24 -22.60 -38.58
N PHE A 278 -27.83 -22.03 -37.54
CA PHE A 278 -29.17 -21.45 -37.59
C PHE A 278 -29.27 -20.33 -38.61
N LEU A 279 -28.34 -19.38 -38.60
CA LEU A 279 -28.27 -18.29 -39.58
C LEU A 279 -28.12 -18.84 -41.00
N LYS A 280 -27.23 -19.82 -41.22
CA LYS A 280 -27.04 -20.45 -42.53
C LYS A 280 -28.34 -21.06 -43.05
N VAL A 281 -29.11 -21.75 -42.20
CA VAL A 281 -30.40 -22.36 -42.58
C VAL A 281 -31.41 -21.29 -42.98
N ILE A 282 -31.53 -20.21 -42.21
CA ILE A 282 -32.46 -19.10 -42.50
C ILE A 282 -32.09 -18.42 -43.82
N PHE A 283 -30.83 -17.99 -43.98
CA PHE A 283 -30.40 -17.31 -45.20
C PHE A 283 -30.52 -18.21 -46.42
N SER A 284 -30.17 -19.49 -46.31
CA SER A 284 -30.33 -20.43 -47.42
C SER A 284 -31.80 -20.58 -47.85
N ARG A 285 -32.74 -20.59 -46.90
CA ARG A 285 -34.18 -20.64 -47.22
C ARG A 285 -34.67 -19.34 -47.85
N ALA A 286 -34.34 -18.20 -47.26
CA ALA A 286 -34.71 -16.88 -47.79
C ALA A 286 -34.19 -16.68 -49.23
N ILE A 287 -32.95 -17.11 -49.51
CA ILE A 287 -32.38 -17.05 -50.86
C ILE A 287 -33.13 -17.97 -51.84
N THR A 288 -33.54 -19.16 -51.41
CA THR A 288 -34.25 -20.12 -52.27
C THR A 288 -35.67 -19.62 -52.58
N GLU A 289 -36.39 -19.09 -51.60
CA GLU A 289 -37.72 -18.48 -51.80
C GLU A 289 -37.64 -17.23 -52.70
N TYR A 290 -36.68 -16.33 -52.47
CA TYR A 290 -36.47 -15.17 -53.34
C TYR A 290 -36.14 -15.55 -54.79
N ARG A 291 -35.42 -16.66 -55.00
CA ARG A 291 -35.08 -17.16 -56.34
C ARG A 291 -36.29 -17.77 -57.04
N ASN A 292 -37.15 -18.47 -56.31
CA ASN A 292 -38.38 -19.06 -56.84
C ASN A 292 -39.45 -18.00 -57.15
N LEU A 293 -39.47 -16.86 -56.46
CA LEU A 293 -40.35 -15.72 -56.77
C LEU A 293 -39.96 -14.94 -58.04
N LYS A 294 -38.75 -15.16 -58.58
CA LYS A 294 -38.24 -14.53 -59.81
C LYS A 294 -38.39 -15.40 -61.07
N GLN A 295 -38.80 -16.65 -60.93
CA GLN A 295 -39.13 -17.55 -62.05
C GLN A 295 -40.65 -17.53 -62.30
#